data_AF-A0A3N6FX02-F1
#
_entry.id   AF-A0A3N6FX02-F1
#
_cell.length_a   1.000
_cell.length_b   1.000
_cell.length_c   1.000
_cell.angle_alpha   90.00
_cell.angle_beta   90.00
_cell.angle_gamma   90.00
#
_symmetry.space_group_name_H-M   'P 1'
#
loop_
_entity.id
_entity.type
_entity.pdbx_description
1 polymer ?
#
loop_
_entity_poly.entity_id
_entity_poly.type
_entity_poly.pdbx_seq_one_letter_code
_entity_poly.pdbx_strand_id
1 'polypeptide(L)'
;MAPRFETARFHSESGPASLFTRVRHILREPARLKAHGAHVIERLQQRNAPVEELMAFDPYLWELISADVRTDTGRWVKSTWRVPADGRDWWVVIGLGNVLVTVIQVDPWRRGKGERVITEGPLYAHVEHVNQNLMSS
;
A
#
# COMPACT_ATOMS: atom_id res chain seq x y z
N MET A 1 16.94 9.93 -10.52
CA MET A 1 16.74 8.73 -11.37
C MET A 1 15.26 8.66 -11.69
N ALA A 2 14.85 8.81 -12.96
CA ALA A 2 13.44 8.63 -13.33
C ALA A 2 12.99 7.21 -12.95
N PRO A 3 11.73 7.01 -12.51
CA PRO A 3 11.27 5.67 -12.20
C PRO A 3 11.38 4.82 -13.48
N ARG A 4 11.90 3.60 -13.34
CA ARG A 4 12.16 2.68 -14.46
C ARG A 4 10.86 2.15 -15.12
N PHE A 5 9.70 2.58 -14.62
CA PHE A 5 8.35 2.25 -15.05
C PHE A 5 7.37 3.26 -14.45
N GLU A 6 6.21 3.43 -15.09
CA GLU A 6 5.10 4.24 -14.56
C GLU A 6 4.21 3.42 -13.63
N THR A 7 3.57 4.11 -12.67
CA THR A 7 2.65 3.49 -11.71
C THR A 7 1.31 4.19 -11.68
N ALA A 8 0.25 3.42 -11.52
CA ALA A 8 -1.10 3.91 -11.25
C ALA A 8 -1.59 3.45 -9.89
N ARG A 9 -2.45 4.26 -9.26
CA ARG A 9 -3.03 3.98 -7.95
C ARG A 9 -4.48 3.55 -8.08
N PHE A 10 -4.85 2.53 -7.32
CA PHE A 10 -6.21 2.07 -7.11
C PHE A 10 -6.57 2.17 -5.64
N HIS A 11 -7.83 2.47 -5.34
CA HIS A 11 -8.35 2.54 -3.98
C HIS A 11 -9.17 1.28 -3.66
N SER A 12 -9.11 0.77 -2.42
CA SER A 12 -9.72 -0.50 -2.04
C SER A 12 -11.24 -0.55 -2.23
N GLU A 13 -11.92 0.58 -2.01
CA GLU A 13 -13.38 0.68 -2.19
C GLU A 13 -13.86 0.79 -3.65
N SER A 14 -13.00 1.14 -4.60
CA SER A 14 -13.43 1.47 -5.97
C SER A 14 -12.54 0.87 -7.06
N GLY A 15 -11.51 0.13 -6.68
CA GLY A 15 -10.56 -0.50 -7.58
C GLY A 15 -10.87 -1.98 -7.82
N PRO A 16 -10.09 -2.63 -8.69
CA PRO A 16 -10.25 -4.04 -9.05
C PRO A 16 -10.17 -4.95 -7.81
N ALA A 17 -11.23 -5.70 -7.50
CA ALA A 17 -11.29 -6.54 -6.31
C ALA A 17 -10.17 -7.60 -6.30
N SER A 18 -9.82 -8.15 -7.47
CA SER A 18 -8.73 -9.12 -7.62
C SER A 18 -7.37 -8.57 -7.18
N LEU A 19 -7.11 -7.28 -7.41
CA LEU A 19 -5.88 -6.62 -6.99
C LEU A 19 -5.76 -6.62 -5.47
N PHE A 20 -6.82 -6.19 -4.76
CA PHE A 20 -6.78 -6.10 -3.29
C PHE A 20 -6.77 -7.47 -2.63
N THR A 21 -7.49 -8.45 -3.19
CA THR A 21 -7.38 -9.85 -2.77
C THR A 21 -5.94 -10.35 -2.91
N ARG A 22 -5.27 -10.05 -4.04
CA ARG A 22 -3.88 -10.43 -4.25
C ARG A 22 -2.90 -9.71 -3.31
N VAL A 23 -3.10 -8.43 -3.03
CA VAL A 23 -2.28 -7.71 -2.04
C VAL A 23 -2.40 -8.36 -0.66
N ARG A 24 -3.62 -8.68 -0.23
CA ARG A 24 -3.86 -9.39 1.04
C ARG A 24 -3.25 -10.79 1.02
N HIS A 25 -3.26 -11.48 -0.10
CA HIS A 25 -2.61 -12.78 -0.25
C HIS A 25 -1.08 -12.69 -0.12
N ILE A 26 -0.45 -11.70 -0.76
CA ILE A 26 1.00 -11.48 -0.70
C ILE A 26 1.45 -11.11 0.71
N LEU A 27 0.67 -10.27 1.40
CA LEU A 27 0.96 -9.76 2.75
C LEU A 27 0.11 -10.46 3.82
N ARG A 28 -0.17 -11.77 3.66
CA ARG A 28 -1.16 -12.48 4.49
C ARG A 28 -0.72 -12.81 5.92
N GLU A 29 0.58 -12.74 6.20
CA GLU A 29 1.14 -13.12 7.50
C GLU A 29 1.56 -11.87 8.28
N PRO A 30 1.28 -11.80 9.60
CA PRO A 30 1.86 -10.79 10.47
C PRO A 30 3.38 -10.81 10.36
N ALA A 31 3.99 -9.63 10.29
CA ALA A 31 5.43 -9.52 10.08
C ALA A 31 5.98 -8.22 10.66
N ARG A 32 7.28 -8.25 11.01
CA ARG A 32 8.02 -7.01 11.27
C ARG A 32 8.43 -6.39 9.94
N LEU A 33 8.02 -5.14 9.69
CA LEU A 33 8.43 -4.41 8.50
C LEU A 33 9.92 -4.12 8.51
N LYS A 34 10.52 -4.08 7.32
CA LYS A 34 11.94 -3.76 7.12
C LYS A 34 12.07 -2.29 6.74
N ALA A 35 12.60 -1.47 7.64
CA ALA A 35 12.96 -0.09 7.32
C ALA A 35 14.37 -0.07 6.70
N HIS A 36 14.44 0.10 5.38
CA HIS A 36 15.71 0.20 4.66
C HIS A 36 15.91 1.64 4.14
N GLY A 37 17.10 2.18 4.37
CA GLY A 37 17.52 3.48 3.88
C GLY A 37 17.35 4.61 4.90
N ALA A 38 18.38 5.45 4.98
CA ALA A 38 18.47 6.57 5.93
C ALA A 38 17.25 7.50 5.86
N HIS A 39 16.71 7.76 4.66
CA HIS A 39 15.55 8.62 4.45
C HIS A 39 14.25 8.08 5.09
N VAL A 40 14.07 6.76 5.17
CA VAL A 40 12.89 6.18 5.84
C VAL A 40 12.99 6.40 7.35
N ILE A 41 14.18 6.17 7.92
CA ILE A 41 14.49 6.38 9.33
C ILE A 41 14.33 7.86 9.70
N GLU A 42 14.89 8.76 8.88
CA GLU A 42 14.78 10.21 9.07
C GLU A 42 13.32 10.66 9.10
N ARG A 43 12.48 10.16 8.17
CA ARG A 43 11.04 10.48 8.18
C ARG A 43 10.31 9.97 9.42
N LEU A 44 10.68 8.80 9.93
CA LEU A 44 10.09 8.26 11.17
C LEU A 44 10.41 9.19 12.35
N GLN A 45 11.67 9.63 12.45
CA GLN A 45 12.14 10.54 13.50
C GLN A 45 11.50 11.93 13.39
N GLN A 46 11.52 12.54 12.20
CA GLN A 46 10.93 13.87 11.95
C GLN A 46 9.43 13.93 12.28
N ARG A 47 8.72 12.80 12.18
CA ARG A 47 7.28 12.72 12.41
C ARG A 47 6.91 12.29 13.83
N ASN A 48 7.92 12.05 14.69
CA ASN A 48 7.72 11.45 16.01
C ASN A 48 6.77 10.23 15.94
N ALA A 49 7.08 9.33 14.98
CA ALA A 49 6.22 8.20 14.67
C ALA A 49 6.41 7.08 15.72
N PRO A 50 5.34 6.37 16.13
CA PRO A 50 5.44 5.24 17.05
C PRO A 50 6.04 4.03 16.31
N VAL A 51 7.36 4.01 16.15
CA VAL A 51 8.08 3.08 15.26
C VAL A 51 7.77 1.62 15.54
N GLU A 52 7.74 1.19 16.81
CA GLU A 52 7.48 -0.21 17.16
C GLU A 52 6.08 -0.66 16.70
N GLU A 53 5.06 0.15 16.94
CA GLU A 53 3.67 -0.11 16.50
C GLU A 53 3.57 -0.11 14.97
N LEU A 54 4.19 0.87 14.30
CA LEU A 54 4.16 0.97 12.84
C LEU A 54 5.04 -0.07 12.14
N MET A 55 5.93 -0.77 12.84
CA MET A 55 6.71 -1.88 12.29
C MET A 55 6.05 -3.24 12.53
N ALA A 56 5.13 -3.36 13.49
CA ALA A 56 4.38 -4.57 13.79
C ALA A 56 3.17 -4.73 12.85
N PHE A 57 3.44 -5.01 11.58
CA PHE A 57 2.41 -5.16 10.57
C PHE A 57 1.53 -6.39 10.84
N ASP A 58 0.22 -6.16 10.88
CA ASP A 58 -0.79 -7.21 10.96
C ASP A 58 -1.89 -6.94 9.92
N PRO A 59 -2.00 -7.77 8.86
CA PRO A 59 -2.97 -7.56 7.79
C PRO A 59 -4.43 -7.73 8.20
N TYR A 60 -4.68 -8.32 9.38
CA TYR A 60 -6.01 -8.53 9.95
C TYR A 60 -6.47 -7.34 10.80
N LEU A 61 -5.53 -6.62 11.41
CA LEU A 61 -5.81 -5.43 12.22
C LEU A 61 -5.70 -4.13 11.41
N TRP A 62 -4.97 -4.15 10.30
CA TRP A 62 -4.71 -2.97 9.48
C TRP A 62 -5.69 -2.88 8.31
N GLU A 63 -6.13 -1.66 8.00
CA GLU A 63 -7.05 -1.41 6.90
C GLU A 63 -6.26 -1.15 5.61
N LEU A 64 -6.50 -1.95 4.56
CA LEU A 64 -5.91 -1.71 3.25
C LEU A 64 -6.64 -0.58 2.52
N ILE A 65 -5.95 0.53 2.27
CA ILE A 65 -6.53 1.76 1.68
C ILE A 65 -6.34 1.80 0.17
N SER A 66 -5.13 1.54 -0.31
CA SER A 66 -4.81 1.65 -1.73
C SER A 66 -3.65 0.76 -2.14
N ALA A 67 -3.55 0.50 -3.44
CA ALA A 67 -2.47 -0.24 -4.05
C ALA A 67 -1.96 0.51 -5.29
N ASP A 68 -0.64 0.60 -5.42
CA ASP A 68 0.02 1.12 -6.61
C ASP A 68 0.52 -0.08 -7.43
N VAL A 69 0.23 -0.07 -8.73
CA VAL A 69 0.64 -1.10 -9.70
C VAL A 69 1.48 -0.48 -10.79
N ARG A 70 2.30 -1.29 -11.47
CA ARG A 70 2.93 -0.85 -12.72
C ARG A 70 1.88 -0.80 -13.83
N THR A 71 1.88 0.28 -14.63
CA THR A 71 0.90 0.44 -15.72
C THR A 71 1.15 -0.51 -16.88
N ASP A 72 2.40 -0.95 -17.07
CA ASP A 72 2.82 -1.84 -18.16
C ASP A 72 2.50 -3.32 -17.95
N THR A 73 2.34 -3.76 -16.70
CA THR A 73 2.22 -5.18 -16.34
C THR A 73 1.05 -5.48 -15.42
N GLY A 74 0.38 -4.46 -14.88
CA GLY A 74 -0.69 -4.60 -13.89
C GLY A 74 -0.25 -5.19 -12.54
N ARG A 75 1.05 -5.40 -12.34
CA ARG A 75 1.61 -6.01 -11.13
C ARG A 75 1.71 -5.01 -10.00
N TRP A 76 1.27 -5.43 -8.83
CA TRP A 76 1.46 -4.73 -7.56
C TRP A 76 2.92 -4.33 -7.30
N VAL A 77 3.10 -3.08 -6.83
CA VAL A 77 4.40 -2.49 -6.45
C VAL A 77 4.45 -2.22 -4.94
N LYS A 78 3.41 -1.56 -4.42
CA LYS A 78 3.29 -1.17 -3.02
C LYS A 78 1.83 -0.91 -2.65
N SER A 79 1.51 -0.93 -1.37
CA SER A 79 0.18 -0.68 -0.84
C SER A 79 0.23 0.27 0.35
N THR A 80 -0.81 1.08 0.51
CA THR A 80 -1.00 1.93 1.68
C THR A 80 -1.99 1.27 2.61
N TRP A 81 -1.60 1.13 3.87
CA TRP A 81 -2.39 0.58 4.94
C TRP A 81 -2.62 1.64 6.01
N ARG A 82 -3.76 1.58 6.69
CA ARG A 82 -4.06 2.44 7.83
C ARG A 82 -3.99 1.64 9.12
N VAL A 83 -3.39 2.24 10.14
CA VAL A 83 -3.31 1.71 11.49
C VAL A 83 -3.45 2.86 12.51
N PRO A 84 -4.27 2.69 13.56
CA PRO A 84 -4.23 3.57 14.71
C PRO A 84 -3.02 3.22 15.59
N ALA A 85 -2.22 4.23 15.95
CA ALA A 85 -1.04 4.06 16.79
C ALA A 85 -0.77 5.36 17.57
N ASP A 86 -0.48 5.24 18.87
CA ASP A 86 -0.26 6.37 19.78
C ASP A 86 -1.34 7.48 19.66
N GLY A 87 -2.61 7.07 19.72
CA GLY A 87 -3.77 7.98 19.62
C GLY A 87 -3.95 8.70 18.28
N ARG A 88 -3.17 8.34 17.26
CA ARG A 88 -3.14 8.96 15.93
C ARG A 88 -3.41 7.93 14.84
N ASP A 89 -3.94 8.39 13.70
CA ASP A 89 -4.07 7.56 12.51
C ASP A 89 -2.84 7.69 11.61
N TRP A 90 -2.30 6.55 11.19
CA TRP A 90 -1.14 6.48 10.34
C TRP A 90 -1.44 5.73 9.06
N TRP A 91 -1.01 6.29 7.94
CA TRP A 91 -0.81 5.55 6.71
C TRP A 91 0.61 5.02 6.62
N VAL A 92 0.72 3.72 6.45
CA VAL A 92 1.97 2.99 6.29
C VAL A 92 2.03 2.43 4.88
N VAL A 93 3.06 2.83 4.13
CA VAL A 93 3.26 2.38 2.76
C VAL A 93 4.23 1.22 2.75
N ILE A 94 3.75 0.05 2.32
CA ILE A 94 4.48 -1.23 2.33
C ILE A 94 4.75 -1.64 0.88
N GLY A 95 6.02 -1.90 0.56
CA GLY A 95 6.45 -2.47 -0.71
C GLY A 95 6.67 -3.98 -0.64
N LEU A 96 7.12 -4.56 -1.75
CA LEU A 96 7.52 -5.96 -1.85
C LEU A 96 8.53 -6.36 -0.75
N GLY A 97 8.36 -7.57 -0.19
CA GLY A 97 9.26 -8.11 0.84
C GLY A 97 9.11 -7.48 2.22
N ASN A 98 7.91 -6.97 2.54
CA ASN A 98 7.57 -6.31 3.80
C ASN A 98 8.43 -5.06 4.08
N VAL A 99 8.80 -4.33 3.03
CA VAL A 99 9.64 -3.13 3.15
C VAL A 99 8.79 -1.92 3.48
N LEU A 100 9.13 -1.22 4.56
CA LEU A 100 8.55 0.07 4.89
C LEU A 100 9.09 1.14 3.93
N VAL A 101 8.20 1.74 3.14
CA VAL A 101 8.55 2.79 2.17
C VAL A 101 8.45 4.18 2.80
N THR A 102 7.37 4.44 3.55
CA THR A 102 7.16 5.70 4.28
C THR A 102 5.97 5.54 5.23
N VAL A 103 5.90 6.37 6.27
CA VAL A 103 4.71 6.55 7.11
C VAL A 103 4.18 7.97 6.95
N ILE A 104 2.88 8.18 7.16
CA ILE A 104 2.22 9.49 7.07
C ILE A 104 1.16 9.57 8.16
N GLN A 105 1.27 10.54 9.06
CA GLN A 105 0.16 10.85 9.97
C GLN A 105 -0.97 11.48 9.15
N VAL A 106 -2.19 11.01 9.37
CA VAL A 106 -3.37 11.47 8.63
C VAL A 106 -4.50 11.76 9.59
N ASP A 107 -5.41 12.64 9.16
CA ASP A 107 -6.65 12.85 9.89
C ASP A 107 -7.56 11.61 9.79
N PRO A 108 -8.36 11.31 10.82
CA PRO A 108 -9.19 10.11 10.85
C PRO A 108 -10.25 10.01 9.74
N TRP A 109 -10.66 11.15 9.18
CA TRP A 109 -11.65 11.23 8.10
C TRP A 109 -11.04 11.04 6.71
N ARG A 110 -9.70 11.09 6.58
CA ARG A 110 -9.03 10.98 5.28
C ARG A 110 -9.15 9.55 4.75
N ARG A 111 -9.70 9.39 3.54
CA ARG A 111 -9.90 8.08 2.91
C ARG A 111 -8.87 7.68 1.87
N GLY A 112 -8.08 8.62 1.33
CA GLY A 112 -7.09 8.28 0.29
C GLY A 112 -7.66 8.23 -1.13
N LYS A 113 -8.87 8.77 -1.32
CA LYS A 113 -9.44 9.11 -2.63
C LYS A 113 -8.86 10.43 -3.15
N GLY A 114 -8.65 10.54 -4.45
CA GLY A 114 -8.19 11.75 -5.13
C GLY A 114 -8.17 11.56 -6.65
N GLU A 115 -7.99 12.64 -7.41
CA GLU A 115 -8.10 12.66 -8.88
C GLU A 115 -7.16 11.68 -9.62
N ARG A 116 -6.10 11.22 -8.96
CA ARG A 116 -5.12 10.26 -9.51
C ARG A 116 -5.47 8.80 -9.24
N VAL A 117 -6.58 8.51 -8.56
CA VAL A 117 -7.07 7.15 -8.33
C VAL A 117 -7.84 6.69 -9.56
N ILE A 118 -7.43 5.57 -10.14
CA ILE A 118 -8.14 4.94 -11.25
C ILE A 118 -9.33 4.16 -10.71
N THR A 119 -10.52 4.41 -11.26
CA THR A 119 -11.77 3.76 -10.89
C THR A 119 -12.40 2.97 -12.02
N GLU A 120 -11.96 3.17 -13.27
CA GLU A 120 -12.51 2.51 -14.46
C GLU A 120 -11.53 2.59 -15.65
N GLY A 121 -11.95 2.05 -16.80
CA GLY A 121 -11.23 2.17 -18.08
C GLY A 121 -10.28 1.01 -18.41
N PRO A 122 -9.50 1.12 -19.50
CA PRO A 122 -8.69 0.01 -20.02
C PRO A 122 -7.63 -0.49 -19.03
N LEU A 123 -6.98 0.42 -18.31
CA LEU A 123 -5.99 0.06 -17.30
C LEU A 123 -6.62 -0.68 -16.12
N TYR A 124 -7.83 -0.28 -15.70
CA TYR A 124 -8.59 -0.99 -14.67
C TYR A 124 -8.87 -2.43 -15.10
N ALA A 125 -9.42 -2.62 -16.31
CA ALA A 125 -9.74 -3.94 -16.83
C ALA A 125 -8.48 -4.82 -16.98
N HIS A 126 -7.38 -4.24 -17.45
CA HIS A 126 -6.09 -4.92 -17.54
C HIS A 126 -5.60 -5.40 -16.16
N VAL A 127 -5.65 -4.54 -15.15
CA VAL A 127 -5.23 -4.87 -13.78
C VAL A 127 -6.12 -5.95 -13.17
N GLU A 128 -7.44 -5.88 -13.36
CA GLU A 128 -8.35 -6.94 -12.91
C GLU A 128 -7.96 -8.29 -13.52
N HIS A 129 -7.82 -8.34 -14.85
CA HIS A 129 -7.48 -9.57 -15.55
C HIS A 129 -6.14 -10.18 -15.10
N VAL A 130 -5.09 -9.35 -15.00
CA VAL A 130 -3.77 -9.81 -14.55
C VAL A 130 -3.83 -10.40 -13.15
N ASN A 131 -4.49 -9.72 -12.21
CA ASN A 131 -4.48 -10.14 -10.81
C ASN A 131 -5.41 -11.34 -10.58
N GLN A 132 -6.49 -11.52 -11.36
CA GLN A 132 -7.27 -12.76 -11.39
C GLN A 132 -6.42 -13.96 -11.82
N ASN A 133 -5.70 -13.85 -12.95
CA ASN A 133 -4.86 -14.93 -13.45
C ASN A 133 -3.77 -15.34 -12.44
N LEU A 134 -3.16 -14.35 -11.79
CA LEU A 134 -2.13 -14.57 -10.77
C LEU A 134 -2.66 -15.19 -9.47
N MET A 135 -3.97 -15.18 -9.24
CA MET A 135 -4.61 -15.82 -8.08
C MET A 135 -5.11 -17.24 -8.39
N SER A 136 -5.33 -17.56 -9.67
CA SER A 136 -5.79 -18.88 -10.13
C SER A 136 -4.66 -19.84 -10.52
N SER A 137 -3.41 -19.37 -10.48
CA SER A 137 -2.19 -20.15 -10.78
C SER A 137 -1.53 -20.63 -9.50
#